data_AF-A0A962Y876-F1
#
_entry.id   AF-A0A962Y876-F1
#
_cell.length_a   1.000
_cell.length_b   1.000
_cell.length_c   1.000
_cell.angle_alpha   90.00
_cell.angle_beta   90.00
_cell.angle_gamma   90.00
#
_symmetry.space_group_name_H-M   'P 1'
#
loop_
_entity.id
_entity.type
_entity.pdbx_description
1 polymer ?
#
loop_
_entity_poly.entity_id
_entity_poly.type
_entity_poly.pdbx_seq_one_letter_code
_entity_poly.pdbx_strand_id
1 'polypeptide(L)'
;MRKVALPLITAYPIASINRRRNYNMFPLCKKMLTGLSAGLFAAASLAASSAAMAWEPYKPVEFIIMAGQGGGADQMARLMQSIIEKHDLSPQPFIPINKPGGSGAEALRYLQDKAGD
;
A
#
# COMPACT_ATOMS: atom_id res chain seq x y z
N MET A 1 40.32 -44.36 12.44
CA MET A 1 40.35 -45.53 13.34
C MET A 1 38.96 -46.14 13.43
N ARG A 2 38.91 -47.48 13.35
CA ARG A 2 37.87 -48.44 13.78
C ARG A 2 36.46 -48.37 13.19
N LYS A 3 36.22 -49.32 12.27
CA LYS A 3 34.94 -49.97 11.99
C LYS A 3 34.46 -50.76 13.23
N VAL A 4 33.17 -50.70 13.54
CA VAL A 4 32.33 -51.77 14.14
C VAL A 4 30.88 -51.27 13.99
N ALA A 5 30.03 -51.75 13.07
CA ALA A 5 29.43 -53.08 12.93
C ALA A 5 28.72 -53.55 14.22
N LEU A 6 27.39 -53.55 14.22
CA LEU A 6 26.57 -54.76 14.46
C LEU A 6 25.07 -54.49 14.21
N PRO A 7 24.28 -55.55 13.92
CA PRO A 7 23.25 -55.54 12.89
C PRO A 7 21.84 -55.85 13.44
N LEU A 8 20.90 -55.81 12.48
CA LEU A 8 19.71 -56.66 12.33
C LEU A 8 18.79 -56.90 13.55
N ILE A 9 17.55 -56.40 13.45
CA ILE A 9 16.37 -57.21 13.10
C ILE A 9 16.04 -58.31 14.13
N THR A 10 15.08 -57.97 14.98
CA THR A 10 14.05 -58.85 15.54
C THR A 10 12.92 -57.90 15.93
N ALA A 11 11.64 -58.09 15.65
CA ALA A 11 10.86 -59.00 14.83
C ALA A 11 9.50 -58.27 14.71
N TYR A 12 8.89 -58.28 13.53
CA TYR A 12 7.50 -57.84 13.28
C TYR A 12 6.52 -58.58 14.24
N PRO A 13 5.27 -58.10 14.54
CA PRO A 13 4.33 -57.70 13.50
C PRO A 13 3.28 -56.60 13.82
N ILE A 14 3.01 -55.79 12.80
CA ILE A 14 1.68 -55.60 12.18
C ILE A 14 0.48 -55.71 13.12
N ALA A 15 0.03 -54.56 13.64
CA ALA A 15 -1.38 -54.34 13.96
C ALA A 15 -1.80 -53.00 13.37
N SER A 16 -2.20 -53.05 12.09
CA SER A 16 -2.91 -51.99 11.38
C SER A 16 -4.24 -51.70 12.11
N ILE A 17 -4.23 -50.76 13.05
CA ILE A 17 -5.45 -50.21 13.64
C ILE A 17 -5.94 -49.05 12.76
N ASN A 18 -6.70 -49.42 11.73
CA ASN A 18 -7.46 -48.51 10.89
C ASN A 18 -8.67 -47.99 11.67
N ARG A 19 -8.47 -46.96 12.52
CA ARG A 19 -9.57 -46.29 13.22
C ARG A 19 -10.16 -45.20 12.33
N ARG A 20 -11.03 -45.57 11.38
CA ARG A 20 -11.88 -44.58 10.68
C ARG A 20 -12.76 -43.86 11.70
N ARG A 21 -12.39 -42.64 12.08
CA ARG A 21 -13.30 -41.74 12.81
C ARG A 21 -14.29 -41.15 11.82
N ASN A 22 -15.48 -41.73 11.80
CA ASN A 22 -16.61 -41.26 11.00
C ASN A 22 -17.24 -40.06 11.73
N TYR A 23 -16.96 -38.83 11.29
CA TYR A 23 -17.46 -37.61 11.93
C TYR A 23 -18.81 -37.19 11.33
N ASN A 24 -19.87 -37.90 11.70
CA ASN A 24 -21.24 -37.54 11.32
C ASN A 24 -22.11 -37.19 12.53
N MET A 25 -21.61 -36.40 13.49
CA MET A 25 -22.36 -36.16 14.73
C MET A 25 -23.11 -34.82 14.82
N PHE A 26 -22.81 -33.73 14.08
CA PHE A 26 -23.62 -32.50 14.19
C PHE A 26 -23.69 -31.68 12.87
N PRO A 27 -24.49 -32.08 11.87
CA PRO A 27 -24.60 -31.33 10.61
C PRO A 27 -25.26 -29.96 10.77
N LEU A 28 -25.98 -29.73 11.88
CA LEU A 28 -26.72 -28.49 12.14
C LEU A 28 -25.81 -27.38 12.70
N CYS A 29 -24.92 -27.72 13.63
CA CYS A 29 -23.98 -26.78 14.24
C CYS A 29 -22.92 -26.29 13.21
N LYS A 30 -22.51 -27.16 12.29
CA LYS A 30 -21.52 -26.82 11.24
C LYS A 30 -22.04 -25.82 10.22
N LYS A 31 -23.33 -25.88 9.85
CA LYS A 31 -23.97 -24.97 8.88
C LYS A 31 -24.26 -23.59 9.47
N MET A 32 -24.60 -23.52 10.76
CA MET A 32 -24.83 -22.25 11.46
C MET A 32 -23.53 -21.47 11.70
N LEU A 33 -22.44 -22.17 12.02
CA LEU A 33 -21.14 -21.54 12.24
C LEU A 33 -20.51 -21.00 10.94
N THR A 34 -20.75 -21.63 9.79
CA THR A 34 -20.29 -21.14 8.48
C THR A 34 -21.12 -19.99 7.91
N GLY A 35 -22.39 -19.84 8.32
CA GLY A 35 -23.24 -18.74 7.86
C GLY A 35 -22.91 -17.41 8.53
N LEU A 36 -22.55 -17.44 9.81
CA LEU A 36 -22.18 -16.25 10.58
C LEU A 36 -20.83 -15.66 10.13
N SER A 37 -19.85 -16.50 9.78
CA SER A 37 -18.56 -16.03 9.27
C SER A 37 -18.68 -15.40 7.87
N ALA A 38 -19.56 -15.92 7.01
CA ALA A 38 -19.82 -15.35 5.69
C ALA A 38 -20.53 -13.99 5.76
N GLY A 39 -21.49 -13.83 6.68
CA GLY A 39 -22.18 -12.55 6.91
C GLY A 39 -21.25 -11.46 7.45
N LEU A 40 -20.34 -11.81 8.36
CA LEU A 40 -19.37 -10.86 8.90
C LEU A 40 -18.32 -10.45 7.85
N PHE A 41 -17.89 -11.38 6.99
CA PHE A 41 -16.99 -11.07 5.87
C PHE A 41 -17.64 -10.17 4.82
N ALA A 42 -18.92 -10.39 4.51
CA ALA A 42 -19.67 -9.58 3.55
C ALA A 42 -20.02 -8.18 4.08
N ALA A 43 -20.26 -8.04 5.39
CA ALA A 43 -20.46 -6.73 6.01
C ALA A 43 -19.15 -5.93 6.11
N ALA A 44 -18.02 -6.61 6.37
CA ALA A 44 -16.71 -5.97 6.41
C ALA A 44 -16.23 -5.49 5.02
N SER A 45 -16.59 -6.19 3.93
CA SER A 45 -16.22 -5.78 2.57
C SER A 45 -16.97 -4.54 2.08
N LEU A 46 -18.20 -4.32 2.55
CA LEU A 46 -18.98 -3.11 2.24
C LEU A 46 -18.47 -1.88 3.02
N ALA A 47 -17.96 -2.07 4.24
CA ALA A 47 -17.41 -0.99 5.06
C ALA A 47 -16.02 -0.50 4.59
N ALA A 48 -15.31 -1.29 3.78
CA ALA A 48 -13.97 -0.95 3.29
C ALA A 48 -13.96 -0.04 2.05
N SER A 49 -15.13 0.25 1.45
CA SER A 49 -15.22 1.09 0.26
C SER A 49 -15.43 2.56 0.62
N SER A 50 -14.44 3.16 1.30
CA SER A 50 -14.30 4.62 1.28
C SER A 50 -13.65 4.99 -0.05
N ALA A 51 -14.44 5.43 -1.04
CA ALA A 51 -13.88 6.07 -2.21
C ALA A 51 -13.08 7.29 -1.75
N ALA A 52 -11.76 7.22 -1.83
CA ALA A 52 -10.91 8.38 -1.60
C ALA A 52 -11.27 9.39 -2.69
N MET A 53 -11.86 10.52 -2.30
CA MET A 53 -12.03 11.66 -3.19
C MET A 53 -10.63 12.07 -3.67
N ALA A 54 -10.36 11.90 -4.96
CA ALA A 54 -9.13 12.42 -5.55
C ALA A 54 -9.15 13.94 -5.40
N TRP A 55 -8.11 14.51 -4.80
CA TRP A 55 -7.98 15.95 -4.67
C TRP A 55 -7.66 16.55 -6.04
N GLU A 56 -8.40 17.60 -6.42
CA GLU A 56 -8.20 18.34 -7.67
C GLU A 56 -8.01 19.84 -7.37
N PRO A 57 -7.04 20.50 -8.01
CA PRO A 57 -6.82 21.93 -7.81
C PRO A 57 -7.93 22.76 -8.46
N TYR A 58 -8.47 23.73 -7.72
CA TYR A 58 -9.44 24.70 -8.24
C TYR A 58 -8.79 26.01 -8.71
N LYS A 59 -7.54 26.25 -8.33
CA LYS A 59 -6.72 27.42 -8.69
C LYS A 59 -5.41 26.96 -9.33
N PRO A 60 -4.75 27.81 -10.15
CA PRO A 60 -3.38 27.57 -10.60
C PRO A 60 -2.45 27.25 -9.43
N VAL A 61 -1.68 26.18 -9.54
CA VAL A 61 -0.80 25.70 -8.47
C VAL A 61 0.58 26.31 -8.64
N GLU A 62 1.02 27.12 -7.68
CA GLU A 62 2.39 27.66 -7.66
C GLU A 62 3.37 26.58 -7.18
N PHE A 63 4.30 26.18 -8.04
CA PHE A 63 5.34 25.21 -7.70
C PHE A 63 6.62 25.92 -7.24
N ILE A 64 6.79 26.04 -5.92
CA ILE A 64 7.88 26.80 -5.32
C ILE A 64 9.17 25.99 -5.32
N ILE A 65 10.19 26.50 -6.01
CA ILE A 65 11.49 25.86 -6.15
C ILE A 65 12.49 26.61 -5.29
N MET A 66 13.06 25.92 -4.31
CA MET A 66 14.01 26.46 -3.34
C MET A 66 15.43 26.62 -3.93
N ALA A 67 15.63 26.13 -5.15
CA ALA A 67 16.89 26.21 -5.90
C ALA A 67 16.92 27.45 -6.81
N GLY A 68 18.14 27.82 -7.23
CA GLY A 68 18.34 28.82 -8.27
C GLY A 68 17.74 28.41 -9.61
N GLN A 69 17.39 29.41 -10.42
CA GLN A 69 16.87 29.22 -11.78
C GLN A 69 17.90 28.45 -12.63
N GLY A 70 17.43 27.53 -13.48
CA GLY A 70 18.30 26.69 -14.32
C GLY A 70 19.02 25.55 -13.59
N GLY A 71 18.90 25.44 -12.26
CA GLY A 71 19.39 24.27 -11.51
C GLY A 71 18.59 23.01 -11.80
N GLY A 72 19.10 21.84 -11.40
CA GLY A 72 18.45 20.55 -11.68
C GLY A 72 17.01 20.45 -11.16
N ALA A 73 16.71 21.08 -10.02
CA ALA A 73 15.36 21.14 -9.48
C ALA A 73 14.40 22.01 -10.32
N ASP A 74 14.89 23.12 -10.90
CA ASP A 74 14.10 23.97 -11.80
C ASP A 74 13.79 23.26 -13.11
N GLN A 75 14.78 22.55 -13.67
CA GLN A 75 14.59 21.75 -14.89
C GLN A 75 13.58 20.63 -14.66
N MET A 76 13.64 19.94 -13.51
CA MET A 76 12.66 18.91 -13.14
C MET A 76 11.25 19.49 -12.99
N ALA A 77 11.11 20.66 -12.38
CA ALA A 77 9.82 21.33 -12.22
C ALA A 77 9.15 21.65 -13.56
N ARG A 78 9.93 22.19 -14.51
CA ARG A 78 9.43 22.52 -15.86
C ARG A 78 9.12 21.27 -16.68
N LEU A 79 9.88 20.20 -16.50
CA LEU A 79 9.56 18.90 -17.07
C LEU A 79 8.23 18.37 -16.52
N MET A 80 8.04 18.43 -15.20
CA MET A 80 6.78 18.01 -14.57
C MET A 80 5.60 18.82 -15.09
N GLN A 81 5.74 20.15 -15.21
CA GLN A 81 4.72 21.00 -15.84
C GLN A 81 4.37 20.48 -17.24
N SER A 82 5.38 20.20 -18.06
CA SER A 82 5.18 19.73 -19.44
C SER A 82 4.46 18.38 -19.49
N ILE A 83 4.73 17.48 -18.54
CA ILE A 83 4.07 16.17 -18.44
C ILE A 83 2.61 16.33 -17.99
N ILE A 84 2.36 17.18 -17.00
CA ILE A 84 1.01 17.45 -16.48
C ILE A 84 0.11 18.01 -17.59
N GLU A 85 0.63 18.96 -18.36
CA GLU A 85 -0.08 19.55 -19.52
C GLU A 85 -0.26 18.53 -20.64
N LYS A 86 0.74 17.69 -20.93
CA LYS A 86 0.67 16.70 -22.02
C LYS A 86 -0.33 15.57 -21.75
N HIS A 87 -0.53 15.20 -20.49
CA HIS A 87 -1.35 14.07 -20.08
C HIS A 87 -2.66 14.50 -19.40
N ASP A 88 -3.00 15.79 -19.44
CA ASP A 88 -4.22 16.37 -18.85
C ASP A 88 -4.42 15.91 -17.39
N LEU A 89 -3.33 15.85 -16.61
CA LEU A 89 -3.34 15.29 -15.25
C LEU A 89 -3.94 16.23 -14.20
N SER A 90 -4.17 17.48 -14.57
CA SER A 90 -4.72 18.51 -13.69
C SER A 90 -5.60 19.46 -14.48
N PRO A 91 -6.76 19.86 -13.93
CA PRO A 91 -7.59 20.90 -14.52
C PRO A 91 -6.94 22.29 -14.49
N GLN A 92 -5.89 22.48 -13.68
CA GLN A 92 -5.21 23.76 -13.47
C GLN A 92 -3.72 23.68 -13.79
N PRO A 93 -3.13 24.77 -14.31
CA PRO A 93 -1.71 24.82 -14.64
C PRO A 93 -0.84 24.86 -13.38
N PHE A 94 0.34 24.25 -13.48
CA PHE A 94 1.38 24.31 -12.46
C PHE A 94 2.42 25.33 -12.87
N ILE A 95 2.65 26.36 -12.05
CA ILE A 95 3.51 27.51 -12.37
C ILE A 95 4.81 27.41 -11.57
N PRO A 96 5.96 27.12 -12.20
CA PRO A 96 7.25 27.07 -11.50
C PRO A 96 7.70 28.47 -11.06
N ILE A 97 7.94 28.66 -9.76
CA ILE A 97 8.43 29.92 -9.19
C ILE A 97 9.70 29.64 -8.37
N ASN A 98 10.83 30.19 -8.80
CA ASN A 98 12.08 30.07 -8.07
C ASN A 98 12.14 31.11 -6.93
N LYS A 99 12.38 30.65 -5.71
CA LYS A 99 12.66 31.46 -4.52
C LYS A 99 13.98 31.02 -3.88
N PRO A 100 15.12 31.31 -4.53
CA PRO A 100 16.43 30.95 -3.99
C PRO A 100 16.78 31.84 -2.79
N GLY A 101 17.38 31.28 -1.75
CA GLY A 101 17.87 32.05 -0.61
C GLY A 101 17.78 31.29 0.72
N GLY A 102 18.73 31.57 1.62
CA GLY A 102 18.71 31.06 3.00
C GLY A 102 18.57 29.54 3.12
N SER A 103 19.15 28.77 2.19
CA SER A 103 18.99 27.31 2.11
C SER A 103 17.53 26.83 2.11
N GLY A 104 16.62 27.65 1.59
CA GLY A 104 15.19 27.37 1.59
C GLY A 104 14.34 28.22 2.53
N ALA A 105 14.96 29.02 3.39
CA ALA A 105 14.24 29.87 4.34
C ALA A 105 13.27 30.84 3.65
N GLU A 106 13.67 31.39 2.49
CA GLU A 106 12.82 32.31 1.71
C GLU A 106 11.59 31.62 1.14
N ALA A 107 11.75 30.42 0.60
CA ALA A 107 10.64 29.62 0.09
C ALA A 107 9.70 29.19 1.23
N LEU A 108 10.25 28.79 2.38
CA LEU A 108 9.44 28.43 3.53
C LEU A 108 8.66 29.63 4.08
N ARG A 109 9.29 30.81 4.13
CA ARG A 109 8.62 32.05 4.53
C ARG A 109 7.48 32.38 3.58
N TYR A 110 7.73 32.32 2.27
CA TYR A 110 6.71 32.54 1.25
C TYR A 110 5.51 31.60 1.42
N LEU A 111 5.74 30.32 1.73
CA LEU A 111 4.67 29.35 1.98
C LEU A 111 3.89 29.66 3.28
N GLN A 112 4.55 30.15 4.32
CA GLN A 112 3.88 30.59 5.55
C GLN A 112 2.99 31.81 5.31
N ASP A 113 3.47 32.78 4.52
CA ASP A 113 2.69 33.97 4.17
C ASP A 113 1.48 33.62 3.28
N LYS A 114 1.55 32.49 2.56
CA LYS A 114 0.50 31.93 1.69
C LYS A 114 -0.32 30.82 2.36
N ALA A 115 -0.22 30.62 3.67
CA ALA A 115 -0.92 29.55 4.34
C ALA A 115 -2.45 29.70 4.25
N GLY A 116 -3.12 28.71 3.66
CA GLY A 116 -4.58 28.65 3.54
C GLY A 116 -5.16 29.02 2.17
N ASP A 117 -4.30 29.28 1.18
CA ASP A 117 -4.70 29.57 -0.21
C ASP A 117 -5.02 28.31 -1.06
#